data_AF-A0A2H9T1W5-F1
#
_entry.id   AF-A0A2H9T1W5-F1
#
_cell.length_a   1.000
_cell.length_b   1.000
_cell.length_c   1.000
_cell.angle_alpha   90.00
_cell.angle_beta   90.00
_cell.angle_gamma   90.00
#
_symmetry.space_group_name_H-M   'P 1'
#
loop_
_entity.id
_entity.type
_entity.pdbx_description
1 polymer ?
#
loop_
_entity_poly.entity_id
_entity_poly.type
_entity_poly.pdbx_seq_one_letter_code
_entity_poly.pdbx_strand_id
1 'polypeptide(L)' 'KISWTDFRRLLPRKWRPGLNSPFDPVASKEAEKAGIEVVILNGKKIKNLENYLLGKKFFGTIIK' A
#
# COMPACT_ATOMS: atom_id res chain seq x y z
N LYS A 1 -5.47 6.26 -5.88
CA LYS A 1 -4.18 6.81 -5.39
C LYS A 1 -4.46 7.54 -4.08
N ILE A 2 -3.62 7.39 -3.06
CA ILE A 2 -3.77 7.99 -1.73
C ILE A 2 -2.41 8.56 -1.30
N SER A 3 -2.41 9.63 -0.49
CA SER A 3 -1.17 10.16 0.08
C SER A 3 -0.70 9.31 1.27
N TRP A 4 0.60 9.31 1.58
CA TRP A 4 1.12 8.66 2.79
C TRP A 4 0.46 9.20 4.06
N THR A 5 0.31 10.52 4.16
CA THR A 5 -0.36 11.19 5.28
C THR A 5 -1.77 10.67 5.47
N ASP A 6 -2.56 10.59 4.40
CA ASP A 6 -3.94 10.11 4.49
C ASP A 6 -4.00 8.60 4.76
N PHE A 7 -3.12 7.82 4.14
CA PHE A 7 -3.04 6.38 4.36
C PHE A 7 -2.71 6.05 5.82
N ARG A 8 -1.71 6.71 6.41
CA ARG A 8 -1.35 6.49 7.83
C ARG A 8 -2.45 6.97 8.78
N ARG A 9 -3.27 7.95 8.41
CA ARG A 9 -4.45 8.35 9.21
C ARG A 9 -5.52 7.27 9.28
N LEU A 10 -5.60 6.39 8.28
CA LEU A 10 -6.51 5.24 8.28
C LEU A 10 -5.98 4.09 9.15
N LEU A 11 -4.68 4.04 9.40
CA LEU A 11 -4.06 2.98 10.19
C LEU A 11 -4.26 3.21 11.70
N PRO A 12 -4.47 2.14 12.48
CA PRO A 12 -4.50 2.22 13.93
C PRO A 12 -3.19 2.82 14.48
N ARG A 13 -3.30 3.80 15.38
CA ARG A 13 -2.14 4.47 15.98
C ARG A 13 -1.24 3.54 16.81
N LYS A 14 -1.82 2.48 17.40
CA LYS A 14 -1.09 1.49 18.18
C LYS A 14 -0.88 0.23 17.35
N TRP A 15 0.38 -0.07 17.10
CA TRP A 15 0.78 -1.36 16.54
C TRP A 15 0.65 -2.45 17.60
N ARG A 16 0.20 -3.64 17.19
CA ARG A 16 0.12 -4.84 18.02
C ARG A 16 0.27 -6.09 17.14
N PRO A 17 0.85 -7.19 17.66
CA PRO A 17 0.89 -8.46 16.93
C PRO A 17 -0.51 -8.88 16.46
N GLY A 18 -0.61 -9.38 15.23
CA GLY A 18 -1.88 -9.79 14.63
C GLY A 18 -2.80 -8.63 14.20
N LEU A 19 -2.30 -7.39 14.15
CA LEU A 19 -3.08 -6.28 13.63
C LEU A 19 -3.43 -6.52 12.15
N ASN A 20 -4.72 -6.51 11.84
CA ASN A 20 -5.20 -6.56 10.47
C ASN A 20 -5.15 -5.16 9.86
N SER A 21 -4.07 -4.89 9.14
CA SER A 21 -3.87 -3.66 8.37
C SER A 21 -3.50 -4.01 6.94
N PRO A 22 -3.96 -3.22 5.94
CA PRO A 22 -3.65 -3.47 4.54
C PRO A 22 -2.15 -3.34 4.22
N PHE A 23 -1.43 -2.50 4.98
CA PHE A 23 0.03 -2.44 5.02
C PHE A 23 0.44 -2.09 6.45
N ASP A 24 1.53 -2.68 6.93
CA ASP A 24 1.95 -2.57 8.33
C ASP A 24 2.23 -1.09 8.72
N PRO A 25 1.73 -0.58 9.87
CA PRO A 25 1.96 0.80 10.29
C PRO A 25 3.43 1.20 10.46
N VAL A 26 4.28 0.29 10.92
CA VAL A 26 5.71 0.54 11.09
C VAL A 26 6.37 0.61 9.70
N ALA A 27 6.10 -0.36 8.83
CA ALA A 27 6.59 -0.35 7.45
C ALA A 27 6.10 0.87 6.65
N SER A 28 4.85 1.30 6.87
CA SER A 28 4.26 2.48 6.24
C SER A 28 5.01 3.76 6.60
N LYS A 29 5.40 3.90 7.89
CA LYS A 29 6.18 5.06 8.36
C LYS A 29 7.57 5.08 7.74
N GLU A 30 8.22 3.93 7.60
CA GLU A 30 9.56 3.87 7.00
C GLU A 30 9.53 4.06 5.48
N ALA A 31 8.52 3.51 4.79
CA ALA A 31 8.33 3.73 3.36
C ALA A 31 8.07 5.21 3.02
N GLU A 32 7.23 5.88 3.81
CA GLU A 32 6.99 7.34 3.69
C GLU A 32 8.28 8.14 3.86
N LYS A 33 9.05 7.88 4.93
CA LYS A 33 10.34 8.57 5.17
C LYS A 33 11.36 8.34 4.05
N ALA A 34 11.38 7.14 3.48
CA ALA A 34 12.29 6.76 2.42
C ALA A 34 11.81 7.22 1.02
N GLY A 35 10.62 7.83 0.91
CA GLY A 35 10.06 8.24 -0.38
C GLY A 35 9.71 7.08 -1.31
N ILE A 36 9.42 5.89 -0.75
CA ILE A 36 9.10 4.69 -1.51
C ILE A 36 7.61 4.73 -1.88
N GLU A 37 7.29 4.52 -3.17
CA GLU A 37 5.91 4.30 -3.61
C GLU A 37 5.50 2.85 -3.33
N VAL A 38 4.32 2.63 -2.74
CA VAL A 38 3.79 1.30 -2.46
C VAL A 38 2.50 1.07 -3.24
N VAL A 39 2.41 -0.08 -3.91
CA VAL A 39 1.22 -0.48 -4.67
C VAL A 39 0.64 -1.77 -4.11
N ILE A 40 -0.62 -1.66 -3.66
CA ILE A 40 -1.39 -2.79 -3.12
C ILE A 40 -2.27 -3.37 -4.23
N LEU A 41 -2.05 -4.65 -4.52
CA LEU A 41 -2.73 -5.42 -5.56
C LEU A 41 -3.32 -6.71 -4.97
N ASN A 42 -4.41 -7.21 -5.57
CA ASN A 42 -4.95 -8.52 -5.22
C ASN A 42 -4.12 -9.64 -5.88
N GLY A 43 -3.38 -10.39 -5.06
CA GLY A 43 -2.50 -11.48 -5.52
C GLY A 43 -3.19 -12.62 -6.28
N LYS A 44 -4.53 -12.76 -6.19
CA LYS A 44 -5.29 -13.76 -6.98
C LYS A 44 -5.50 -13.31 -8.43
N LYS A 45 -5.35 -12.01 -8.73
CA LYS A 45 -5.57 -11.44 -10.07
C LYS A 45 -4.22 -11.20 -10.77
N ILE A 46 -3.55 -12.27 -11.20
CA ILE A 46 -2.22 -12.18 -11.83
C ILE A 46 -2.21 -11.25 -13.06
N LYS A 47 -3.25 -11.28 -13.90
CA LYS A 47 -3.38 -10.36 -15.03
C LYS A 47 -3.38 -8.88 -14.62
N ASN A 48 -3.87 -8.58 -13.42
CA ASN A 48 -3.86 -7.23 -12.88
C ASN A 48 -2.46 -6.78 -12.44
N LEU A 49 -1.65 -7.73 -11.92
CA LEU A 49 -0.23 -7.49 -11.66
C LEU A 49 0.54 -7.23 -12.96
N GLU A 50 0.31 -8.05 -13.99
CA GLU A 50 0.90 -7.85 -15.32
C GLU A 50 0.52 -6.48 -15.89
N ASN A 51 -0.75 -6.09 -15.82
CA ASN A 51 -1.20 -4.77 -16.27
C ASN A 51 -0.47 -3.64 -15.54
N TYR A 52 -0.27 -3.76 -14.23
CA TYR A 52 0.49 -2.78 -13.46
C TYR A 52 1.95 -2.68 -13.94
N LEU A 53 2.63 -3.82 -14.10
CA LEU A 53 4.02 -3.87 -14.54
C LEU A 53 4.23 -3.33 -15.97
N LEU A 54 3.24 -3.50 -16.85
CA LEU A 54 3.27 -3.00 -18.23
C LEU A 54 2.74 -1.56 -18.38
N GLY A 55 2.44 -0.86 -17.29
CA GLY A 55 1.90 0.51 -17.34
C GLY A 55 0.48 0.61 -17.94
N LYS A 56 -0.26 -0.49 -18.01
CA LYS A 56 -1.66 -0.54 -18.47
C LYS A 56 -2.61 -0.16 -17.33
N LYS A 57 -3.88 0.04 -17.66
CA LYS A 57 -4.93 0.22 -16.65
C LYS A 57 -4.98 -1.01 -15.73
N PHE A 58 -4.88 -0.76 -14.43
CA PHE A 58 -4.95 -1.79 -13.39
C PHE A 58 -5.88 -1.33 -12.25
N PHE A 59 -6.30 -2.29 -11.44
CA PHE A 59 -7.11 -2.06 -10.25
C PHE A 59 -6.26 -2.26 -9.00
N GLY A 60 -6.15 -1.24 -8.17
CA GLY A 60 -5.39 -1.30 -6.93
C GLY A 60 -5.24 0.06 -6.28
N THR A 61 -4.45 0.10 -5.21
CA THR A 61 -4.18 1.33 -4.46
C THR A 61 -2.71 1.66 -4.55
N ILE A 62 -2.40 2.85 -5.07
CA ILE A 62 -1.06 3.45 -5.03
C ILE A 62 -0.99 4.40 -3.83
N ILE A 63 0.03 4.25 -2.99
CA ILE A 63 0.35 5.08 -1.83
C ILE A 63 1.64 5.85 -2.13
N LYS A 64 1.60 7.19 -2.04
CA LYS A 64 2.73 8.08 -2.35
C LYS A 64 2.81 9.29 -1.42
#